data_AF-A0A4Y2H0L3-F1
#
_entry.id   AF-A0A4Y2H0L3-F1
#
_cell.length_a   1.000
_cell.length_b   1.000
_cell.length_c   1.000
_cell.angle_alpha   90.00
_cell.angle_beta   90.00
_cell.angle_gamma   90.00
#
_symmetry.space_group_name_H-M   'P 1'
#
loop_
_entity.id
_entity.type
_entity.pdbx_description
1 polymer ?
#
loop_
_entity_poly.entity_id
_entity_poly.type
_entity_poly.pdbx_seq_one_letter_code
_entity_poly.pdbx_strand_id
1 'polypeptide(L)'
;MKRKRVGAFRRRAQTATTETRRATCQIYSRERAQYRRLLVRTRRRAWSKFCEDTANPFGRHYKAIFRKGRPPSDLFQQSTSAGTEMEQAENILRTLYPATTQETKSAGPSPPPKMTVPSLAEKSQE
;
A
#
# COMPACT_ATOMS: atom_id res chain seq x y z
N MET A 1 -24.09 3.09 1.01
CA MET A 1 -25.02 2.68 2.09
C MET A 1 -24.34 2.49 3.46
N LYS A 2 -23.38 1.57 3.64
CA LYS A 2 -22.85 1.18 4.96
C LYS A 2 -22.12 2.29 5.75
N ARG A 3 -21.35 3.19 5.10
CA ARG A 3 -20.74 4.38 5.75
C ARG A 3 -21.78 5.30 6.39
N LYS A 4 -22.85 5.62 5.64
CA LYS A 4 -23.95 6.49 6.11
C LYS A 4 -24.66 5.87 7.33
N ARG A 5 -24.87 4.54 7.31
CA ARG A 5 -25.47 3.77 8.42
C ARG A 5 -24.63 3.82 9.70
N VAL A 6 -23.31 3.59 9.62
CA VAL A 6 -22.40 3.75 10.78
C VAL A 6 -22.42 5.19 11.31
N GLY A 7 -22.46 6.18 10.42
CA GLY A 7 -22.61 7.59 10.80
C GLY A 7 -23.91 7.88 11.57
N ALA A 8 -25.01 7.24 11.20
CA ALA A 8 -26.28 7.35 11.94
C ALA A 8 -26.18 6.75 13.35
N PHE A 9 -25.59 5.56 13.50
CA PHE A 9 -25.36 4.96 14.82
C PHE A 9 -24.42 5.78 15.69
N ARG A 10 -23.39 6.41 15.10
CA ARG A 10 -22.52 7.33 15.82
C ARG A 10 -23.31 8.48 16.44
N ARG A 11 -24.16 9.13 15.64
CA ARG A 11 -25.00 10.24 16.13
C ARG A 11 -25.94 9.76 17.25
N ARG A 12 -26.62 8.63 17.07
CA ARG A 12 -27.50 8.06 18.09
C ARG A 12 -26.77 7.74 19.40
N ALA A 13 -25.52 7.26 19.33
CA ALA A 13 -24.72 7.00 20.52
C ALA A 13 -24.29 8.30 21.23
N GLN A 14 -24.05 9.38 20.48
CA GLN A 14 -23.68 10.69 21.01
C GLN A 14 -24.85 11.43 21.66
N THR A 15 -26.07 11.25 21.14
CA THR A 15 -27.29 11.89 21.65
C THR A 15 -28.08 11.01 22.62
N ALA A 16 -27.53 9.87 23.07
CA ALA A 16 -28.23 8.94 23.93
C ALA A 16 -28.33 9.45 25.37
N THR A 17 -29.49 9.25 25.99
CA THR A 17 -29.71 9.48 27.42
C THR A 17 -28.85 8.52 28.25
N THR A 18 -28.55 8.88 29.50
CA THR A 18 -27.72 8.08 30.42
C THR A 18 -28.16 6.63 30.53
N GLU A 19 -29.47 6.38 30.59
CA GLU A 19 -30.07 5.04 30.66
C GLU A 19 -29.79 4.20 29.40
N THR A 20 -29.88 4.79 28.21
CA THR A 20 -29.75 4.07 26.93
C THR A 20 -28.34 4.10 26.35
N ARG A 21 -27.46 4.94 26.90
CA ARG A 21 -26.09 5.21 26.40
C ARG A 21 -25.24 3.96 26.27
N ARG A 22 -25.34 3.03 27.22
CA ARG A 22 -24.56 1.78 27.16
C ARG A 22 -24.99 0.93 25.95
N ALA A 23 -26.30 0.76 25.76
CA ALA A 23 -26.84 -0.04 24.65
C ALA A 23 -26.54 0.60 23.29
N THR A 24 -26.72 1.91 23.14
CA THR A 24 -26.45 2.62 21.87
C THR A 24 -24.95 2.60 21.51
N CYS A 25 -24.06 2.77 22.49
CA CYS A 25 -22.61 2.66 22.29
C CYS A 25 -22.18 1.24 21.88
N GLN A 26 -22.77 0.20 22.45
CA GLN A 26 -22.50 -1.18 22.05
C GLN A 26 -22.92 -1.43 20.60
N ILE A 27 -24.11 -0.98 20.21
CA ILE A 27 -24.61 -1.09 18.83
C ILE A 27 -23.67 -0.37 17.87
N TYR A 28 -23.30 0.88 18.17
CA TYR A 28 -22.37 1.65 17.35
C TYR A 28 -21.01 0.95 17.20
N SER A 29 -20.46 0.41 18.28
CA SER A 29 -19.18 -0.29 18.28
C SER A 29 -19.20 -1.54 17.38
N ARG A 30 -20.28 -2.34 17.45
CA ARG A 30 -20.48 -3.52 16.59
C ARG A 30 -20.55 -3.14 15.12
N GLU A 31 -21.36 -2.15 14.77
CA GLU A 31 -21.54 -1.70 13.39
C GLU A 31 -20.25 -1.09 12.81
N ARG A 32 -19.52 -0.30 13.62
CA ARG A 32 -18.22 0.24 13.24
C ARG A 32 -17.19 -0.87 12.99
N ALA A 33 -17.16 -1.90 13.84
CA ALA A 33 -16.26 -3.04 13.66
C ALA A 33 -16.59 -3.82 12.37
N GLN A 34 -17.87 -4.06 12.09
CA GLN A 34 -18.29 -4.70 10.85
C GLN A 34 -17.90 -3.89 9.61
N TYR A 35 -18.10 -2.56 9.65
CA TYR A 35 -17.70 -1.69 8.54
C TYR A 35 -16.19 -1.68 8.32
N ARG A 36 -15.38 -1.66 9.39
CA ARG A 36 -13.92 -1.78 9.30
C ARG A 36 -13.50 -3.12 8.67
N ARG A 37 -14.09 -4.24 9.10
CA ARG A 37 -13.84 -5.56 8.51
C ARG A 37 -14.17 -5.58 7.01
N LEU A 38 -15.27 -4.95 6.62
CA LEU A 38 -15.63 -4.83 5.20
C LEU A 38 -14.59 -4.05 4.42
N LEU A 39 -14.15 -2.89 4.91
CA LEU A 39 -13.13 -2.08 4.22
C LEU A 39 -11.83 -2.86 4.03
N VAL A 40 -11.36 -3.56 5.07
CA VAL A 40 -10.16 -4.39 4.97
C VAL A 40 -10.36 -5.52 3.96
N ARG A 41 -11.51 -6.22 3.99
CA ARG A 41 -11.81 -7.28 3.02
C ARG A 41 -11.88 -6.76 1.60
N THR A 42 -12.54 -5.62 1.38
CA THR A 42 -12.63 -4.99 0.05
C THR A 42 -11.26 -4.56 -0.44
N ARG A 43 -10.43 -3.93 0.40
CA ARG A 43 -9.05 -3.56 0.05
C ARG A 43 -8.21 -4.78 -0.31
N ARG A 44 -8.24 -5.83 0.52
CA ARG A 44 -7.51 -7.08 0.24
C ARG A 44 -7.95 -7.72 -1.07
N ARG A 45 -9.27 -7.74 -1.35
CA ARG A 45 -9.81 -8.28 -2.60
C ARG A 45 -9.41 -7.43 -3.82
N ALA A 46 -9.49 -6.11 -3.70
CA ALA A 46 -9.05 -5.21 -4.76
C ALA A 46 -7.55 -5.40 -5.05
N TRP A 47 -6.72 -5.50 -4.00
CA TRP A 47 -5.30 -5.80 -4.13
C TRP A 47 -5.05 -7.16 -4.78
N SER A 48 -5.73 -8.21 -4.32
CA SER A 48 -5.59 -9.56 -4.91
C SER A 48 -5.96 -9.56 -6.39
N LYS A 49 -7.08 -8.92 -6.75
CA LYS A 49 -7.50 -8.78 -8.15
C LYS A 49 -6.47 -8.01 -8.99
N PHE A 50 -5.96 -6.90 -8.46
CA PHE A 50 -4.91 -6.11 -9.13
C PHE A 50 -3.64 -6.92 -9.36
N CYS A 51 -3.24 -7.72 -8.37
CA CYS A 51 -2.05 -8.58 -8.43
C CYS A 51 -2.22 -9.82 -9.31
N GLU A 52 -3.45 -10.31 -9.50
CA GLU A 52 -3.73 -11.49 -10.34
C GLU A 52 -3.97 -11.13 -11.80
N ASP A 53 -4.29 -9.86 -12.09
CA ASP A 53 -4.56 -9.33 -13.41
C ASP A 53 -3.29 -9.32 -14.28
N THR A 54 -3.31 -10.12 -15.34
CA THR A 54 -2.21 -10.26 -16.29
C THR A 54 -2.17 -9.14 -17.32
N ALA A 55 -3.24 -8.36 -17.49
CA ALA A 55 -3.25 -7.20 -18.38
C ALA A 55 -2.49 -6.02 -17.79
N ASN A 56 -2.41 -5.95 -16.46
CA ASN A 56 -1.65 -4.94 -15.76
C ASN A 56 -0.16 -5.33 -15.69
N PRO A 57 0.78 -4.49 -16.16
CA PRO A 57 2.20 -4.77 -16.03
C PRO A 57 2.62 -5.05 -14.58
N PHE A 58 2.11 -4.30 -13.60
CA PHE A 58 2.44 -4.51 -12.18
C PHE A 58 1.92 -5.85 -11.65
N GLY A 59 0.69 -6.23 -12.03
CA GLY A 59 0.07 -7.49 -11.61
C GLY A 59 0.81 -8.71 -12.18
N ARG A 60 1.17 -8.65 -13.47
CA ARG A 60 1.94 -9.71 -14.14
C ARG A 60 3.26 -10.02 -13.42
N HIS A 61 4.07 -9.02 -13.13
CA HIS A 61 5.35 -9.21 -12.43
C HIS A 61 5.15 -9.71 -11.00
N TYR A 62 4.16 -9.17 -10.28
CA TYR A 62 3.82 -9.63 -8.94
C TYR A 62 3.45 -11.12 -8.94
N LYS A 63 2.56 -11.53 -9.84
CA LYS A 63 2.12 -12.93 -9.96
C LYS A 63 3.27 -13.87 -10.29
N ALA A 64 4.21 -13.45 -11.13
CA ALA A 64 5.37 -14.24 -11.50
C ALA A 64 6.30 -14.49 -10.30
N ILE A 65 6.60 -13.46 -9.51
CA ILE A 65 7.50 -13.54 -8.35
C ILE A 65 6.90 -14.39 -7.23
N PHE A 66 5.61 -14.21 -6.93
CA PHE A 66 4.94 -14.87 -5.80
C PHE A 66 4.20 -16.15 -6.20
N ARG A 67 4.48 -16.69 -7.39
CA ARG A 67 3.86 -17.95 -7.84
C ARG A 67 4.37 -19.11 -6.98
N LYS A 68 3.44 -19.85 -6.36
CA LYS A 68 3.80 -21.05 -5.59
C LYS A 68 4.52 -22.08 -6.47
N GLY A 69 5.63 -22.62 -5.98
CA GLY A 69 6.37 -23.69 -6.63
C GLY A 69 7.27 -23.28 -7.80
N ARG A 70 7.45 -21.98 -8.05
CA ARG A 70 8.36 -21.47 -9.08
C ARG A 70 9.38 -20.52 -8.44
N PRO A 71 10.67 -20.60 -8.80
CA PRO A 71 11.66 -19.67 -8.30
C PRO A 71 11.43 -18.28 -8.92
N PRO A 72 11.77 -17.18 -8.22
CA PRO A 72 11.67 -15.83 -8.78
C PRO A 72 12.44 -15.61 -10.09
N SER A 73 13.46 -16.42 -10.37
CA SER A 73 14.21 -16.39 -11.65
C SER A 73 13.36 -16.76 -12.87
N ASP A 74 12.22 -17.45 -12.68
CA ASP A 74 11.24 -17.74 -13.72
C ASP A 74 10.60 -16.47 -14.31
N LEU A 75 10.77 -15.31 -13.64
CA LEU A 75 10.33 -14.00 -14.15
C LEU A 75 10.93 -13.67 -15.52
N PHE A 76 12.22 -13.95 -15.71
CA PHE A 76 12.96 -13.69 -16.94
C PHE A 76 12.46 -14.55 -18.11
N GLN A 77 11.94 -15.75 -17.82
CA GLN A 77 11.37 -16.64 -18.84
C GLN A 77 10.00 -16.16 -19.36
N GLN A 78 9.33 -15.25 -18.67
CA GLN A 78 7.99 -14.77 -19.05
C GLN A 78 8.03 -13.52 -19.93
N SER A 79 9.12 -12.76 -19.96
CA SER A 79 9.33 -11.68 -20.93
C SER A 79 9.46 -12.28 -22.32
N THR A 80 8.65 -11.81 -23.27
CA THR A 80 8.62 -12.29 -24.65
C THR A 80 9.97 -12.06 -25.34
N SER A 81 10.77 -13.11 -25.34
CA SER A 81 11.75 -13.58 -26.35
C SER A 81 12.29 -12.56 -27.35
N ALA A 82 13.55 -12.15 -27.13
CA ALA A 82 14.59 -11.84 -28.14
C ALA A 82 15.85 -11.21 -27.51
N GLY A 83 15.84 -10.91 -26.21
CA GLY A 83 16.92 -10.17 -25.55
C GLY A 83 17.64 -10.92 -24.43
N THR A 84 18.88 -10.48 -24.17
CA THR A 84 19.74 -10.96 -23.07
C THR A 84 19.04 -10.73 -21.71
N GLU A 85 19.37 -11.49 -20.67
CA GLU A 85 18.80 -11.31 -19.31
C GLU A 85 18.89 -9.86 -18.82
N MET A 86 19.94 -9.14 -19.21
CA MET A 86 20.13 -7.72 -18.91
C MET A 86 19.06 -6.83 -19.56
N GLU A 87 18.73 -7.05 -20.83
CA GLU A 87 17.68 -6.29 -21.55
C GLU A 87 16.30 -6.58 -20.96
N GLN A 88 16.08 -7.80 -20.48
CA GLN A 88 14.85 -8.16 -19.78
C GLN A 88 14.76 -7.44 -18.43
N ALA A 89 15.86 -7.39 -17.66
CA ALA A 89 15.93 -6.64 -16.41
C ALA A 89 15.66 -5.13 -16.65
N GLU A 90 16.26 -4.54 -17.68
CA GLU A 90 16.02 -3.15 -18.06
C GLU A 90 14.55 -2.90 -18.45
N ASN A 91 13.94 -3.81 -19.20
CA ASN A 91 12.54 -3.69 -19.58
C ASN A 91 11.60 -3.76 -18.37
N ILE A 92 11.87 -4.67 -17.42
CA ILE A 92 11.14 -4.76 -16.14
C ILE A 92 11.28 -3.45 -15.37
N LEU A 93 12.50 -2.91 -15.26
CA LEU A 93 12.75 -1.64 -14.58
C LEU A 93 12.01 -0.47 -15.24
N ARG A 94 12.08 -0.33 -16.56
CA ARG A 94 11.34 0.71 -17.31
C ARG A 94 9.83 0.59 -17.14
N THR A 95 9.32 -0.63 -17.08
CA THR A 95 7.89 -0.91 -16.94
C THR A 95 7.38 -0.61 -15.53
N LEU A 96 8.13 -0.97 -14.49
CA LEU A 96 7.75 -0.78 -13.09
C LEU A 96 8.06 0.63 -12.56
N TYR A 97 9.13 1.22 -13.07
CA TYR A 97 9.64 2.53 -12.70
C TYR A 97 9.82 3.37 -13.97
N PRO A 98 8.71 3.77 -14.62
CA PRO A 98 8.81 4.71 -15.73
C PRO A 98 9.48 5.98 -15.21
N ALA A 99 10.47 6.49 -15.96
CA ALA A 99 11.15 7.72 -15.59
C ALA A 99 10.09 8.82 -15.42
N THR A 100 9.90 9.27 -14.18
CA THR A 100 9.19 10.52 -13.94
C THR A 100 10.01 11.58 -14.63
N THR A 101 9.45 12.29 -15.60
CA THR A 101 10.12 13.38 -16.32
C THR A 101 10.61 14.45 -15.35
N GLN A 102 11.80 14.22 -14.82
CA GLN A 102 12.77 15.15 -14.24
C GLN A 102 14.13 14.54 -14.58
N GLU A 103 14.37 14.25 -15.86
CA GLU A 103 15.75 14.18 -16.35
C GLU A 103 16.30 15.62 -16.32
N THR A 104 16.87 16.05 -15.19
CA THR A 104 17.95 17.03 -15.24
C THR A 104 19.18 16.32 -15.75
N LYS A 105 19.24 16.16 -17.08
CA LYS A 105 20.50 15.99 -17.80
C LYS A 105 21.28 17.31 -17.73
N SER A 106 22.03 17.52 -16.64
CA SER A 106 23.27 18.31 -16.67
C SER A 106 24.03 18.22 -15.34
N ALA A 107 25.17 17.54 -15.39
CA ALA A 107 26.43 17.82 -14.70
C ALA A 107 26.47 17.97 -13.16
N GLY A 108 27.17 17.03 -12.51
CA GLY A 108 27.88 17.23 -11.24
C GLY A 108 27.51 16.22 -10.14
N PRO A 109 28.49 15.68 -9.36
CA PRO A 109 28.19 14.79 -8.25
C PRO A 109 27.54 15.62 -7.13
N SER A 110 26.23 15.47 -6.95
CA SER A 110 25.53 16.06 -5.82
C SER A 110 26.05 15.42 -4.52
N PRO A 111 26.50 16.20 -3.53
CA PRO A 111 26.97 15.67 -2.26
C PRO A 111 25.82 14.97 -1.52
N PRO A 112 26.13 13.95 -0.69
CA PRO A 112 25.12 13.20 0.04
C PRO A 112 24.28 14.14 0.93
N PRO A 113 22.98 13.86 1.09
CA PRO A 113 22.11 14.65 1.95
C PRO A 113 22.69 14.65 3.37
N LYS A 114 23.00 15.86 3.87
CA LYS A 114 23.40 16.07 5.26
C LYS A 114 22.21 15.66 6.13
N MET A 115 22.26 14.45 6.66
CA MET A 115 21.43 14.05 7.79
C MET A 115 21.88 14.91 8.97
N THR A 116 21.27 16.08 9.13
CA THR A 116 21.38 16.85 10.37
C THR A 116 20.61 16.05 11.42
N VAL A 117 21.31 15.11 12.05
CA VAL A 117 20.85 14.48 13.29
C VAL A 117 20.89 15.60 14.35
N PRO A 118 19.76 15.97 14.99
CA PRO A 118 19.83 16.82 16.16
C PRO A 118 20.60 16.04 17.23
N SER A 119 21.81 16.53 17.50
CA SER A 119 22.65 16.11 18.61
C SER A 119 21.84 16.24 19.90
N LEU A 120 21.53 15.11 20.53
CA LEU A 120 21.03 15.08 21.90
C LEU A 120 22.25 15.33 22.78
N ALA A 121 22.61 16.61 22.93
CA ALA A 121 23.60 17.02 23.90
C ALA A 121 23.04 16.75 25.30
N GLU A 122 23.78 15.93 26.04
CA GLU A 122 23.76 15.89 27.48
C GLU A 122 23.61 17.29 28.07
N LYS A 123 22.68 17.42 29.01
CA LYS A 123 22.86 18.35 30.11
C LYS A 123 22.40 17.69 31.39
N SER A 124 23.39 17.17 32.11
CA SER A 124 23.33 16.86 33.53
C SER A 124 23.04 18.11 34.35
N GLN A 125 22.25 17.90 35.42
CA GLN A 125 22.19 18.60 36.70
C GLN A 125 21.71 20.06 36.74
N GLU A 126 20.66 20.30 37.54
CA GLU A 126 20.84 20.76 38.93
C GLU A 126 19.82 20.06 39.84
#